data_AF-A0A965TRI3-F1
#
_entry.id   AF-A0A965TRI3-F1
#
_cell.length_a   1.000
_cell.length_b   1.000
_cell.length_c   1.000
_cell.angle_alpha   90.00
_cell.angle_beta   90.00
_cell.angle_gamma   90.00
#
_symmetry.space_group_name_H-M   'P 1'
#
loop_
_entity.id
_entity.type
_entity.pdbx_description
1 polymer ?
#
loop_
_entity_poly.entity_id
_entity_poly.type
_entity_poly.pdbx_seq_one_letter_code
_entity_poly.pdbx_strand_id
1 'polypeptide(L)'
;SDLNDLYRRVINRNNRLNKLLQLGAPEIIVRNEKRMLQEAVDALIDNGRRGRPVTGAGNRALKSLSDLLKGKQGRFRQNLLGKRVDYSGRSVIVVGPELKLHQCGLPKEMALELFKPFVMKKIVQAGHAHNIKTARRLVDRANDLVWDTLEEVIKDHPVLLNRAPTLHRLGIQAFEPVLVEGRAIKLHPLVCTAYNADFDGDQMAVHVPLSAEAQAEARFLMLSANNLLKPQDGKPVTVPTQDMVMGCYYLTIAKDGAKGEGKVFSTVEEAVMAYDEGELELHAKIKVRRSLVIDGVEKTAIIDSTLGRIIFNDIIPQDLGYVDRSLPENQFKLECDFLAGKKELGVIIERCVRTHGITETAIILDKIKALGYRYSTRGGISIGIFDMIVPDVKKKHIEEAEAKVEFIRKQHQRGLLNEDGRYKAVVEIWRKTTDTITEALKASLSQ
;
A
#
# COMPACT_ATOMS: atom_id res chain seq x y z
N SER A 1 40.44 10.25 13.38
CA SER A 1 39.95 9.98 12.00
C SER A 1 41.05 9.30 11.25
N ASP A 2 40.74 8.29 10.43
CA ASP A 2 41.72 7.56 9.59
C ASP A 2 42.58 8.53 8.74
N LEU A 3 42.00 9.66 8.31
CA LEU A 3 42.73 10.73 7.61
C LEU A 3 43.87 11.32 8.44
N ASN A 4 43.67 11.53 9.74
CA ASN A 4 44.71 12.13 10.60
C ASN A 4 45.94 11.21 10.67
N ASP A 5 45.74 9.89 10.67
CA ASP A 5 46.84 8.93 10.68
C ASP A 5 47.58 8.90 9.34
N LEU A 6 46.84 9.01 8.22
CA LEU A 6 47.42 9.13 6.88
C LEU A 6 48.20 10.43 6.72
N TYR A 7 47.64 11.57 7.16
CA TYR A 7 48.33 12.87 7.18
C TYR A 7 49.59 12.84 8.06
N ARG A 8 49.51 12.26 9.27
CA ARG A 8 50.66 12.13 10.17
C ARG A 8 51.80 11.34 9.51
N ARG A 9 51.50 10.26 8.77
CA ARG A 9 52.50 9.49 8.03
C ARG A 9 53.18 10.33 6.96
N VAL A 10 52.41 11.09 6.17
CA VAL A 10 52.96 12.00 5.14
C VAL A 10 53.87 13.06 5.77
N ILE A 11 53.41 13.72 6.84
CA ILE A 11 54.19 14.76 7.54
C ILE A 11 55.51 14.18 8.10
N ASN A 12 55.44 13.03 8.76
CA ASN A 12 56.63 12.39 9.33
C ASN A 12 57.65 11.98 8.25
N ARG A 13 57.18 11.46 7.11
CA ARG A 13 58.04 11.10 5.97
C ARG A 13 58.66 12.33 5.32
N ASN A 14 57.89 13.40 5.17
CA ASN A 14 58.37 14.66 4.60
C ASN A 14 59.46 15.30 5.49
N ASN A 15 59.22 15.38 6.80
CA ASN A 15 60.18 15.92 7.75
C ASN A 15 61.48 15.09 7.79
N ARG A 16 61.36 13.75 7.71
CA ARG A 16 62.52 12.84 7.64
C ARG A 16 63.32 13.04 6.35
N LEU A 17 62.65 13.15 5.20
CA LEU A 17 63.31 13.40 3.92
C LEU A 17 64.06 14.73 3.93
N ASN A 18 63.45 15.81 4.43
CA ASN A 18 64.11 17.11 4.57
C ASN A 18 65.37 17.04 5.42
N LYS A 19 65.32 16.33 6.56
CA LYS A 19 66.49 16.13 7.42
C LYS A 19 67.60 15.34 6.73
N LEU A 20 67.27 14.30 5.96
CA LEU A 20 68.26 13.52 5.21
C LEU A 20 68.94 14.32 4.10
N LEU A 21 68.21 15.22 3.44
CA LEU A 21 68.76 16.13 2.44
C LEU A 21 69.74 17.15 3.05
N GLN A 22 69.38 17.73 4.20
CA GLN A 22 70.25 18.68 4.92
C GLN A 22 71.55 18.04 5.42
N LEU A 23 71.51 16.76 5.80
CA LEU A 23 72.68 16.02 6.28
C LEU A 23 73.56 15.44 5.15
N GLY A 24 73.20 15.65 3.89
CA GLY A 24 73.97 15.13 2.75
C GLY A 24 73.96 13.60 2.65
N ALA A 25 72.84 12.95 2.98
CA ALA A 25 72.74 11.49 2.95
C ALA A 25 72.96 10.91 1.52
N PRO A 26 73.52 9.69 1.41
CA PRO A 26 73.73 9.02 0.12
C PRO A 26 72.48 8.93 -0.75
N GLU A 27 72.68 9.00 -2.07
CA GLU A 27 71.57 9.09 -3.03
C GLU A 27 70.61 7.89 -2.96
N ILE A 28 71.13 6.69 -2.66
CA ILE A 28 70.32 5.47 -2.50
C ILE A 28 69.29 5.63 -1.36
N ILE A 29 69.71 6.20 -0.22
CA ILE A 29 68.86 6.42 0.95
C ILE A 29 67.81 7.49 0.63
N VAL A 30 68.22 8.57 -0.04
CA VAL A 30 67.32 9.65 -0.47
C VAL A 30 66.26 9.13 -1.45
N ARG A 31 66.66 8.31 -2.43
CA ARG A 31 65.72 7.69 -3.38
C ARG A 31 64.71 6.78 -2.67
N ASN A 32 65.15 6.01 -1.67
CA ASN A 32 64.24 5.18 -0.90
C ASN A 32 63.23 6.01 -0.07
N GLU A 33 63.67 7.07 0.61
CA GLU A 33 62.76 7.90 1.41
C GLU A 33 61.78 8.70 0.52
N LYS A 34 62.20 9.14 -0.68
CA LYS A 34 61.30 9.72 -1.69
C LYS A 34 60.21 8.73 -2.11
N ARG A 35 60.56 7.45 -2.34
CA ARG A 35 59.58 6.39 -2.63
C ARG A 35 58.61 6.18 -1.46
N MET A 36 59.10 6.13 -0.22
CA MET A 36 58.23 5.97 0.96
C MET A 36 57.29 7.16 1.16
N LEU A 37 57.73 8.38 0.85
CA LEU A 37 56.88 9.56 0.86
C LEU A 37 55.80 9.48 -0.22
N GLN A 38 56.16 9.07 -1.45
CA GLN A 38 55.19 8.85 -2.53
C GLN A 38 54.13 7.81 -2.12
N GLU A 39 54.53 6.68 -1.56
CA GLU A 39 53.61 5.66 -1.07
C GLU A 39 52.67 6.18 0.04
N ALA A 40 53.17 7.02 0.94
CA ALA A 40 52.35 7.64 1.98
C ALA A 40 51.33 8.64 1.41
N VAL A 41 51.71 9.41 0.39
CA VAL A 41 50.79 10.33 -0.32
C VAL A 41 49.76 9.55 -1.13
N ASP A 42 50.19 8.53 -1.86
CA ASP A 42 49.30 7.65 -2.63
C ASP A 42 48.24 7.01 -1.70
N ALA A 43 48.64 6.53 -0.52
CA ALA A 43 47.72 5.97 0.47
C ALA A 43 46.76 7.00 1.11
N LEU A 44 47.17 8.27 1.22
CA LEU A 44 46.28 9.36 1.67
C LEU A 44 45.19 9.66 0.65
N ILE A 45 45.56 9.69 -0.64
CA ILE A 45 44.64 10.00 -1.74
C ILE A 45 43.71 8.82 -2.04
N ASP A 46 44.26 7.63 -2.26
CA ASP A 46 43.48 6.41 -2.57
C ASP A 46 44.21 5.15 -2.03
N ASN A 47 43.83 4.75 -0.82
CA ASN A 47 44.47 3.63 -0.12
C ASN A 47 44.13 2.29 -0.80
N GLY A 48 45.16 1.55 -1.22
CA GLY A 48 45.01 0.23 -1.83
C GLY A 48 44.97 0.21 -3.37
N ARG A 49 45.13 1.35 -4.05
CA ARG A 49 45.12 1.40 -5.52
C ARG A 49 46.38 0.81 -6.17
N ARG A 50 47.56 1.05 -5.59
CA ARG A 50 48.87 0.64 -6.14
C ARG A 50 49.54 -0.52 -5.38
N GLY A 51 48.99 -0.94 -4.25
CA GLY A 51 49.62 -1.95 -3.39
C GLY A 51 48.76 -2.35 -2.20
N ARG A 52 49.36 -3.02 -1.21
CA ARG A 52 48.66 -3.48 -0.01
C ARG A 52 48.11 -2.27 0.78
N PRO A 53 46.81 -2.27 1.15
CA PRO A 53 46.24 -1.17 1.91
C PRO A 53 46.97 -0.95 3.22
N VAL A 54 47.21 0.31 3.56
CA VAL A 54 47.76 0.69 4.86
C VAL A 54 46.71 0.39 5.93
N THR A 55 47.07 -0.45 6.89
CA THR A 55 46.21 -0.83 8.02
C THR A 55 46.51 -0.03 9.27
N GLY A 56 45.47 0.20 10.07
CA GLY A 56 45.57 0.76 11.41
C GLY A 56 45.82 -0.30 12.48
N ALA A 57 45.80 0.10 13.75
CA ALA A 57 46.05 -0.78 14.91
C ALA A 57 45.10 -1.99 15.00
N GLY A 58 43.89 -1.90 14.44
CA GLY A 58 42.92 -2.99 14.41
C GLY A 58 42.94 -3.85 13.14
N ASN A 59 44.05 -3.87 12.37
CA ASN A 59 44.18 -4.57 11.08
C ASN A 59 43.15 -4.20 9.99
N ARG A 60 42.29 -3.21 10.24
CA ARG A 60 41.39 -2.62 9.24
C ARG A 60 42.16 -1.64 8.35
N ALA A 61 41.88 -1.67 7.05
CA ALA A 61 42.37 -0.67 6.12
C ALA A 61 41.85 0.74 6.48
N LEU A 62 42.75 1.71 6.50
CA LEU A 62 42.41 3.12 6.76
C LEU A 62 41.62 3.69 5.57
N LYS A 63 40.56 4.46 5.85
CA LYS A 63 39.78 5.15 4.82
C LYS A 63 40.55 6.37 4.29
N SER A 64 40.79 6.39 2.98
CA SER A 64 41.44 7.50 2.26
C SER A 64 40.46 8.62 1.90
N LEU A 65 40.96 9.72 1.33
CA LEU A 65 40.12 10.81 0.81
C LEU A 65 39.13 10.32 -0.26
N SER A 66 39.58 9.44 -1.16
CA SER A 66 38.72 8.85 -2.19
C SER A 66 37.62 7.99 -1.59
N ASP A 67 37.92 7.20 -0.55
CA ASP A 67 36.95 6.33 0.14
C ASP A 67 35.85 7.10 0.87
N LEU A 68 36.11 8.34 1.27
CA LEU A 68 35.09 9.21 1.87
C LEU A 68 34.08 9.72 0.84
N LEU A 69 34.46 9.74 -0.44
CA LEU A 69 33.58 10.18 -1.53
C LEU A 69 32.85 8.99 -2.18
N LYS A 70 33.58 7.89 -2.44
CA LYS A 70 33.06 6.72 -3.16
C LYS A 70 32.36 5.71 -2.25
N GLY A 71 31.56 4.82 -2.84
CA GLY A 71 30.90 3.72 -2.13
C GLY A 71 29.55 4.07 -1.49
N LYS A 72 28.92 3.06 -0.84
CA LYS A 72 27.60 3.21 -0.21
C LYS A 72 27.60 4.15 0.99
N GLN A 73 28.68 4.12 1.79
CA GLN A 73 28.89 5.02 2.93
C GLN A 73 29.59 6.33 2.52
N GLY A 74 29.82 6.55 1.22
CA GLY A 74 30.46 7.75 0.72
C GLY A 74 29.54 8.96 0.78
N ARG A 75 30.14 10.15 0.76
CA ARG A 75 29.44 11.44 0.92
C ARG A 75 28.31 11.63 -0.09
N PHE A 76 28.48 11.21 -1.34
CA PHE A 76 27.45 11.36 -2.38
C PHE A 76 26.17 10.58 -2.08
N ARG A 77 26.30 9.30 -1.70
CA ARG A 77 25.13 8.46 -1.46
C ARG A 77 24.50 8.68 -0.09
N GLN A 78 25.32 8.77 0.96
CA GLN A 78 24.79 8.78 2.32
C GLN A 78 24.40 10.16 2.83
N ASN A 79 25.04 11.24 2.37
CA ASN A 79 24.86 12.58 2.94
C ASN A 79 24.27 13.60 1.96
N LEU A 80 24.47 13.43 0.66
CA LEU A 80 23.91 14.34 -0.34
C LEU A 80 22.52 13.87 -0.80
N LEU A 81 22.36 12.58 -1.11
CA LEU A 81 21.09 12.01 -1.57
C LEU A 81 20.20 11.51 -0.42
N GLY A 82 20.80 10.93 0.61
CA GLY A 82 20.12 10.57 1.85
C GLY A 82 20.42 11.60 2.94
N LYS A 83 19.41 12.01 3.71
CA LYS A 83 19.61 12.81 4.93
C LYS A 83 18.60 12.39 5.99
N ARG A 84 19.00 12.57 7.25
CA ARG A 84 18.02 12.58 8.35
C ARG A 84 17.30 13.92 8.30
N VAL A 85 16.00 13.87 8.52
CA VAL A 85 15.11 15.03 8.43
C VAL A 85 14.45 15.26 9.78
N ASP A 86 14.39 16.53 10.18
CA ASP A 86 13.60 16.98 11.32
C ASP A 86 12.11 16.99 10.95
N TYR A 87 11.22 17.21 11.93
CA TYR A 87 9.76 17.17 11.73
C TYR A 87 9.27 15.86 11.11
N SER A 88 9.83 14.75 11.60
CA SER A 88 9.45 13.40 11.19
C SER A 88 9.23 12.48 12.37
N GLY A 89 8.33 11.52 12.18
CA GLY A 89 7.96 10.50 13.16
C GLY A 89 7.73 9.16 12.48
N ARG A 90 7.64 8.08 13.27
CA ARG A 90 7.27 6.75 12.75
C ARG A 90 6.46 6.01 13.81
N SER A 91 5.43 5.30 13.37
CA SER A 91 4.73 4.33 14.21
C SER A 91 4.18 3.18 13.37
N VAL A 92 3.68 2.16 14.05
CA VAL A 92 2.95 1.04 13.47
C VAL A 92 1.63 1.56 12.90
N ILE A 93 1.20 0.98 11.77
CA ILE A 93 -0.09 1.29 11.15
C ILE A 93 -1.17 0.31 11.59
N VAL A 94 -2.38 0.82 11.73
CA VAL A 94 -3.60 0.04 11.94
C VAL A 94 -4.68 0.50 10.97
N VAL A 95 -5.68 -0.34 10.74
CA VAL A 95 -6.76 -0.01 9.81
C VAL A 95 -7.70 1.07 10.40
N GLY A 96 -8.04 2.07 9.60
CA GLY A 96 -9.03 3.11 9.93
C GLY A 96 -10.18 3.11 8.92
N PRO A 97 -11.16 2.18 9.02
CA PRO A 97 -12.24 2.05 8.04
C PRO A 97 -13.18 3.27 7.99
N GLU A 98 -13.28 4.03 9.09
CA GLU A 98 -14.10 5.23 9.23
C GLU A 98 -13.51 6.48 8.55
N LEU A 99 -12.22 6.46 8.23
CA LEU A 99 -11.53 7.60 7.63
C LEU A 99 -11.98 7.80 6.18
N LYS A 100 -11.97 9.05 5.70
CA LYS A 100 -12.11 9.35 4.27
C LYS A 100 -10.80 9.08 3.53
N LEU A 101 -10.86 8.93 2.21
CA LEU A 101 -9.68 8.59 1.40
C LEU A 101 -8.49 9.55 1.57
N HIS A 102 -8.75 10.85 1.76
CA HIS A 102 -7.75 11.90 1.96
C HIS A 102 -7.25 12.05 3.41
N GLN A 103 -7.82 11.30 4.36
CA GLN A 103 -7.50 11.44 5.79
C GLN A 103 -6.57 10.33 6.29
N CYS A 104 -5.76 10.66 7.30
CA CYS A 104 -5.02 9.69 8.09
C CYS A 104 -5.19 9.97 9.58
N GLY A 105 -5.18 8.93 10.42
CA GLY A 105 -5.22 9.13 11.87
C GLY A 105 -3.80 9.27 12.43
N LEU A 106 -3.50 10.41 13.06
CA LEU A 106 -2.25 10.62 13.77
C LEU A 106 -2.44 10.54 15.30
N PRO A 107 -1.62 9.76 16.01
CA PRO A 107 -1.58 9.76 17.46
C PRO A 107 -1.38 11.16 18.04
N LYS A 108 -2.17 11.52 19.05
CA LYS A 108 -2.08 12.82 19.74
C LYS A 108 -0.66 13.16 20.21
N GLU A 109 0.02 12.21 20.87
CA GLU A 109 1.40 12.39 21.35
C GLU A 109 2.37 12.70 20.20
N MET A 110 2.24 12.00 19.06
CA MET A 110 3.09 12.19 17.89
C MET A 110 2.80 13.55 17.23
N ALA A 111 1.53 13.89 17.04
CA ALA A 111 1.12 15.15 16.43
C ALA A 111 1.61 16.34 17.26
N LEU A 112 1.53 16.27 18.59
CA LEU A 112 1.98 17.34 19.46
C LEU A 112 3.47 17.66 19.28
N GLU A 113 4.33 16.65 19.21
CA GLU A 113 5.76 16.85 19.01
C GLU A 113 6.09 17.31 17.57
N LEU A 114 5.40 16.78 16.56
CA LEU A 114 5.59 17.19 15.16
C LEU A 114 5.19 18.65 14.92
N PHE A 115 4.09 19.10 15.52
CA PHE A 115 3.54 20.44 15.34
C PHE A 115 3.89 21.43 16.45
N LYS A 116 4.80 21.04 17.36
CA LYS A 116 5.16 21.79 18.58
C LYS A 116 5.41 23.29 18.35
N PRO A 117 6.19 23.73 17.34
CA PRO A 117 6.44 25.16 17.14
C PRO A 117 5.18 25.93 16.70
N PHE A 118 4.30 25.30 15.93
CA PHE A 118 3.06 25.90 15.44
C PHE A 118 2.05 26.08 16.58
N VAL A 119 1.91 25.06 17.43
CA VAL A 119 1.09 25.12 18.64
C VAL A 119 1.59 26.23 19.57
N MET A 120 2.90 26.28 19.82
CA MET A 120 3.50 27.33 20.67
C MET A 120 3.24 28.74 20.11
N LYS A 121 3.35 28.92 18.79
CA LYS A 121 3.05 30.22 18.13
C LYS A 121 1.60 30.61 18.34
N LYS A 122 0.66 29.67 18.17
CA LYS A 122 -0.78 29.92 18.26
C LYS A 122 -1.22 30.25 19.69
N ILE A 123 -0.69 29.55 20.70
CA ILE A 123 -0.93 29.84 22.12
C ILE A 123 -0.51 31.27 22.49
N VAL A 124 0.64 31.73 21.98
CA VAL A 124 1.13 33.11 22.22
C VAL A 124 0.25 34.12 21.50
N GLN A 125 -0.16 33.86 20.25
CA GLN A 125 -1.04 34.74 19.48
C GLN A 125 -2.44 34.87 20.09
N ALA A 126 -2.96 33.79 20.67
CA ALA A 126 -4.24 33.77 21.38
C ALA A 126 -4.18 34.46 22.77
N GLY A 127 -3.01 34.91 23.22
CA GLY A 127 -2.85 35.60 24.49
C GLY A 127 -2.81 34.69 25.73
N HIS A 128 -2.86 33.36 25.55
CA HIS A 128 -2.79 32.40 26.66
C HIS A 128 -1.38 32.25 27.26
N ALA A 129 -0.34 32.71 26.55
CA ALA A 129 1.02 32.74 27.05
C ALA A 129 1.73 34.05 26.69
N HIS A 130 2.40 34.68 27.66
CA HIS A 130 3.11 35.94 27.45
C HIS A 130 4.41 35.78 26.65
N ASN A 131 5.04 34.59 26.68
CA ASN A 131 6.28 34.34 25.96
C ASN A 131 6.45 32.87 25.53
N ILE A 132 7.39 32.64 24.60
CA ILE A 132 7.70 31.30 24.05
C ILE A 132 8.12 30.30 25.14
N LYS A 133 8.80 30.76 26.20
CA LYS A 133 9.21 29.87 27.31
C LYS A 133 8.01 29.38 28.13
N THR A 134 7.05 30.27 28.39
CA THR A 134 5.78 29.91 29.05
C THR A 134 4.95 28.99 28.18
N ALA A 135 4.86 29.27 26.86
CA ALA A 135 4.16 28.40 25.91
C ALA A 135 4.79 27.00 25.85
N ARG A 136 6.14 26.89 25.85
CA ARG A 136 6.84 25.60 25.90
C ARG A 136 6.46 24.81 27.15
N ARG A 137 6.47 25.44 28.32
CA ARG A 137 6.08 24.79 29.59
C ARG A 137 4.63 24.32 29.60
N LEU A 138 3.71 25.06 28.96
CA LEU A 138 2.31 24.65 28.82
C LEU A 138 2.17 23.44 27.90
N VAL A 139 2.87 23.45 26.76
CA VAL A 139 2.88 22.33 25.81
C VAL A 139 3.48 21.07 26.43
N ASP A 140 4.60 21.20 27.17
CA ASP A 140 5.25 20.05 27.83
C ASP A 140 4.39 19.45 28.96
N ARG A 141 3.44 20.22 29.52
CA ARG A 141 2.46 19.73 30.52
C ARG A 141 1.20 19.13 29.89
N ALA A 142 1.01 19.28 28.58
CA ALA A 142 -0.13 18.77 27.82
C ALA A 142 -1.52 19.10 28.44
N ASN A 143 -1.72 20.37 28.82
CA ASN A 143 -3.02 20.86 29.31
C ASN A 143 -4.10 20.76 28.22
N ASP A 144 -5.38 20.72 28.61
CA ASP A 144 -6.53 20.61 27.68
C ASP A 144 -6.53 21.65 26.55
N LEU A 145 -6.19 22.90 26.89
CA LEU A 145 -6.04 24.00 25.91
C LEU A 145 -5.06 23.66 24.76
N VAL A 146 -4.03 22.87 25.04
CA VAL A 146 -3.03 22.47 24.05
C VAL A 146 -3.63 21.53 23.02
N TRP A 147 -4.55 20.65 23.42
CA TRP A 147 -5.23 19.72 22.53
C TRP A 147 -6.19 20.45 21.59
N ASP A 148 -6.96 21.40 22.11
CA ASP A 148 -7.85 22.24 21.30
C ASP A 148 -7.04 23.07 20.28
N THR A 149 -5.93 23.65 20.74
CA THR A 149 -5.04 24.41 19.86
C THR A 149 -4.40 23.51 18.80
N LEU A 150 -4.03 22.27 19.16
CA LEU A 150 -3.44 21.31 18.24
C LEU A 150 -4.42 20.95 17.13
N GLU A 151 -5.68 20.67 17.46
CA GLU A 151 -6.73 20.35 16.47
C GLU A 151 -6.93 21.52 15.48
N GLU A 152 -6.87 22.76 15.96
CA GLU A 152 -6.97 23.94 15.11
C GLU A 152 -5.71 24.20 14.26
N VAL A 153 -4.54 23.71 14.69
CA VAL A 153 -3.27 23.86 13.94
C VAL A 153 -3.16 22.82 12.82
N ILE A 154 -3.57 21.58 13.10
CA ILE A 154 -3.47 20.50 12.11
C ILE A 154 -4.54 20.60 11.03
N LYS A 155 -5.64 21.32 11.31
CA LYS A 155 -6.69 21.57 10.33
C LYS A 155 -6.08 22.28 9.12
N ASP A 156 -6.32 21.73 7.94
CA ASP A 156 -5.78 22.19 6.67
C ASP A 156 -4.24 22.11 6.50
N HIS A 157 -3.53 21.44 7.41
CA HIS A 157 -2.09 21.20 7.30
C HIS A 157 -1.80 19.74 6.91
N PRO A 158 -1.56 19.44 5.62
CA PRO A 158 -1.34 18.07 5.18
C PRO A 158 -0.03 17.49 5.71
N VAL A 159 0.02 16.17 5.90
CA VAL A 159 1.22 15.42 6.25
C VAL A 159 1.55 14.39 5.17
N LEU A 160 2.83 14.05 5.03
CA LEU A 160 3.28 13.03 4.07
C LEU A 160 3.49 11.70 4.80
N LEU A 161 2.82 10.65 4.35
CA LEU A 161 3.07 9.28 4.79
C LEU A 161 3.97 8.55 3.80
N ASN A 162 4.99 7.87 4.31
CA ASN A 162 5.95 7.10 3.53
C ASN A 162 6.14 5.70 4.10
N ARG A 163 6.12 4.67 3.24
CA ARG A 163 6.50 3.30 3.59
C ARG A 163 7.82 2.93 2.92
N ALA A 164 8.73 2.37 3.70
CA ALA A 164 9.96 1.77 3.19
C ALA A 164 9.72 0.27 2.91
N PRO A 165 10.21 -0.29 1.80
CA PRO A 165 10.92 0.38 0.69
C PRO A 165 9.99 1.13 -0.28
N THR A 166 10.42 2.31 -0.74
CA THR A 166 9.67 3.12 -1.72
C THR A 166 10.06 2.72 -3.15
N LEU A 167 9.20 1.99 -3.85
CA LEU A 167 9.48 1.49 -5.21
C LEU A 167 9.00 2.43 -6.33
N HIS A 168 7.97 3.22 -6.05
CA HIS A 168 7.35 4.12 -7.02
C HIS A 168 6.75 5.34 -6.31
N ARG A 169 6.34 6.36 -7.08
CA ARG A 169 5.83 7.62 -6.53
C ARG A 169 4.68 7.47 -5.52
N LEU A 170 3.79 6.50 -5.72
CA LEU A 170 2.64 6.26 -4.83
C LEU A 170 3.02 5.71 -3.44
N GLY A 171 4.30 5.41 -3.19
CA GLY A 171 4.80 5.05 -1.87
C GLY A 171 5.00 6.25 -0.93
N ILE A 172 4.75 7.47 -1.43
CA ILE A 172 4.63 8.69 -0.63
C ILE A 172 3.38 9.44 -1.08
N GLN A 173 2.46 9.70 -0.17
CA GLN A 173 1.22 10.44 -0.43
C GLN A 173 0.95 11.41 0.71
N ALA A 174 0.20 12.47 0.40
CA ALA A 174 -0.26 13.44 1.37
C ALA A 174 -1.65 13.08 1.90
N PHE A 175 -1.86 13.35 3.18
CA PHE A 175 -3.12 13.14 3.89
C PHE A 175 -3.39 14.32 4.82
N GLU A 176 -4.67 14.57 5.08
CA GLU A 176 -5.10 15.45 6.17
C GLU A 176 -5.11 14.66 7.48
N PRO A 177 -4.36 15.10 8.50
CA PRO A 177 -4.29 14.40 9.77
C PRO A 177 -5.57 14.61 10.59
N VAL A 178 -6.07 13.52 11.17
CA VAL A 178 -7.15 13.49 12.17
C VAL A 178 -6.55 12.97 13.47
N LEU A 179 -6.79 13.65 14.59
CA LEU A 179 -6.29 13.18 15.88
C LEU A 179 -6.99 11.88 16.28
N VAL A 180 -6.19 10.89 16.65
CA VAL A 180 -6.69 9.63 17.18
C VAL A 180 -6.08 9.33 18.54
N GLU A 181 -6.87 8.68 19.38
CA GLU A 181 -6.38 8.10 20.62
C GLU A 181 -5.51 6.87 20.36
N GLY A 182 -4.51 6.67 21.21
CA GLY A 182 -3.54 5.58 21.10
C GLY A 182 -2.21 6.00 20.47
N ARG A 183 -1.43 5.02 20.02
CA ARG A 183 -0.04 5.20 19.55
C ARG A 183 0.20 4.77 18.09
N ALA A 184 -0.80 4.19 17.45
CA ALA A 184 -0.70 3.71 16.07
C ALA A 184 -1.30 4.71 15.07
N ILE A 185 -0.73 4.76 13.87
CA ILE A 185 -1.27 5.58 12.78
C ILE A 185 -2.44 4.82 12.15
N LYS A 186 -3.62 5.45 12.05
CA LYS A 186 -4.74 4.85 11.31
C LYS A 186 -4.60 5.16 9.83
N LEU A 187 -4.57 4.12 9.00
CA LEU A 187 -4.46 4.23 7.56
C LEU A 187 -5.75 3.80 6.86
N HIS A 188 -6.10 4.52 5.80
CA HIS A 188 -7.23 4.18 4.97
C HIS A 188 -7.00 2.85 4.21
N PRO A 189 -7.94 1.88 4.20
CA PRO A 189 -7.70 0.55 3.62
C PRO A 189 -7.44 0.58 2.10
N LEU A 190 -8.07 1.50 1.34
CA LEU A 190 -7.87 1.56 -0.12
C LEU A 190 -6.46 2.00 -0.55
N VAL A 191 -5.68 2.66 0.32
CA VAL A 191 -4.31 3.08 -0.03
C VAL A 191 -3.28 1.98 0.23
N CYS A 192 -3.66 0.88 0.89
CA CYS A 192 -2.75 -0.22 1.21
C CYS A 192 -2.12 -0.85 -0.04
N THR A 193 -2.87 -0.95 -1.14
CA THR A 193 -2.36 -1.45 -2.43
C THR A 193 -1.29 -0.52 -3.01
N ALA A 194 -1.46 0.80 -2.86
CA ALA A 194 -0.47 1.79 -3.30
C ALA A 194 0.79 1.72 -2.43
N TYR A 195 0.65 1.59 -1.12
CA TYR A 195 1.81 1.44 -0.22
C TYR A 195 2.44 0.05 -0.21
N ASN A 196 1.77 -0.94 -0.82
CA ASN A 196 2.07 -2.37 -0.68
C ASN A 196 2.07 -2.82 0.79
N ALA A 197 1.23 -2.22 1.62
CA ALA A 197 1.22 -2.38 3.08
C ALA A 197 0.12 -3.33 3.55
N ASP A 198 0.37 -3.98 4.69
CA ASP A 198 -0.57 -4.77 5.47
C ASP A 198 -0.55 -4.34 6.95
N PHE A 199 -1.35 -4.98 7.79
CA PHE A 199 -1.59 -4.58 9.17
C PHE A 199 -1.06 -5.62 10.18
N ASP A 200 0.07 -6.26 9.89
CA ASP A 200 0.68 -7.31 10.72
C ASP A 200 1.88 -6.82 11.57
N GLY A 201 2.20 -5.53 11.52
CA GLY A 201 3.33 -4.92 12.22
C GLY A 201 4.08 -3.86 11.41
N ASP A 202 3.67 -3.64 10.17
CA ASP A 202 4.19 -2.60 9.28
C ASP A 202 4.21 -1.20 9.92
N GLN A 203 5.22 -0.43 9.53
CA GLN A 203 5.45 0.92 10.04
C GLN A 203 5.54 1.94 8.91
N MET A 204 4.99 3.12 9.15
CA MET A 204 5.09 4.25 8.22
C MET A 204 5.73 5.45 8.88
N ALA A 205 6.54 6.18 8.10
CA ALA A 205 7.10 7.46 8.50
C ALA A 205 6.14 8.60 8.13
N VAL A 206 6.05 9.59 9.01
CA VAL A 206 5.28 10.82 8.83
C VAL A 206 6.25 11.97 8.67
N HIS A 207 5.99 12.88 7.73
CA HIS A 207 6.75 14.11 7.55
C HIS A 207 5.81 15.31 7.44
N VAL A 208 6.19 16.44 8.05
CA VAL A 208 5.39 17.68 8.01
C VAL A 208 5.99 18.68 7.01
N PRO A 209 5.27 19.05 5.94
CA PRO A 209 5.68 20.14 5.05
C PRO A 209 5.58 21.48 5.78
N LEU A 210 6.63 22.32 5.69
CA LEU A 210 6.71 23.54 6.49
C LEU A 210 6.32 24.80 5.69
N SER A 211 6.89 25.01 4.50
CA SER A 211 6.64 26.22 3.71
C SER A 211 5.25 26.18 3.07
N ALA A 212 4.70 27.35 2.72
CA ALA A 212 3.39 27.46 2.09
C ALA A 212 3.38 26.75 0.72
N GLU A 213 4.47 26.84 -0.02
CA GLU A 213 4.65 26.16 -1.31
C GLU A 213 4.63 24.65 -1.14
N ALA A 214 5.34 24.11 -0.14
CA ALA A 214 5.36 22.67 0.14
C ALA A 214 3.98 22.15 0.58
N GLN A 215 3.23 22.94 1.35
CA GLN A 215 1.85 22.60 1.74
C GLN A 215 0.91 22.60 0.53
N ALA A 216 1.06 23.58 -0.38
CA ALA A 216 0.31 23.64 -1.62
C ALA A 216 0.64 22.44 -2.53
N GLU A 217 1.92 22.10 -2.72
CA GLU A 217 2.33 20.91 -3.48
C GLU A 217 1.74 19.62 -2.88
N ALA A 218 1.79 19.47 -1.55
CA ALA A 218 1.22 18.32 -0.87
C ALA A 218 -0.29 18.20 -1.17
N ARG A 219 -1.03 19.31 -1.09
CA ARG A 219 -2.49 19.34 -1.29
C ARG A 219 -2.91 19.13 -2.75
N PHE A 220 -2.24 19.77 -3.70
CA PHE A 220 -2.64 19.71 -5.11
C PHE A 220 -2.05 18.49 -5.85
N LEU A 221 -0.80 18.12 -5.58
CA LEU A 221 -0.09 17.09 -6.35
C LEU A 221 -0.05 15.74 -5.64
N MET A 222 0.08 15.72 -4.31
CA MET A 222 0.37 14.49 -3.56
C MET A 222 -0.82 13.92 -2.78
N LEU A 223 -1.93 14.64 -2.68
CA LEU A 223 -3.10 14.19 -1.92
C LEU A 223 -3.57 12.81 -2.40
N SER A 224 -3.81 11.89 -1.47
CA SER A 224 -4.18 10.50 -1.80
C SER A 224 -5.45 10.42 -2.66
N ALA A 225 -6.42 11.31 -2.45
CA ALA A 225 -7.65 11.38 -3.24
C ALA A 225 -7.40 11.72 -4.72
N ASN A 226 -6.29 12.40 -5.06
CA ASN A 226 -5.94 12.71 -6.44
C ASN A 226 -5.22 11.54 -7.14
N ASN A 227 -4.68 10.59 -6.37
CA ASN A 227 -3.77 9.56 -6.83
C ASN A 227 -4.47 8.20 -7.03
N LEU A 228 -5.59 8.20 -7.75
CA LEU A 228 -6.40 7.00 -8.00
C LEU A 228 -5.87 6.12 -9.13
N LEU A 229 -5.03 6.64 -10.02
CA LEU A 229 -4.53 5.93 -11.21
C LEU A 229 -3.05 5.55 -11.07
N LYS A 230 -2.70 4.39 -11.60
CA LYS A 230 -1.31 3.94 -11.72
C LYS A 230 -0.59 4.73 -12.82
N PRO A 231 0.64 5.19 -12.57
CA PRO A 231 1.43 5.90 -13.59
C PRO A 231 1.88 5.01 -14.76
N GLN A 232 1.94 3.69 -14.53
CA GLN A 232 2.50 2.74 -15.49
C GLN A 232 1.52 2.41 -16.63
N ASP A 233 0.25 2.18 -16.32
CA ASP A 233 -0.76 1.67 -17.26
C ASP A 233 -2.08 2.47 -17.23
N GLY A 234 -2.18 3.51 -16.40
CA GLY A 234 -3.38 4.34 -16.27
C GLY A 234 -4.56 3.66 -15.59
N LYS A 235 -4.40 2.41 -15.09
CA LYS A 235 -5.48 1.68 -14.43
C LYS A 235 -5.67 2.15 -12.99
N PRO A 236 -6.88 2.01 -12.41
CA PRO A 236 -7.10 2.33 -11.00
C PRO A 236 -6.18 1.54 -10.06
N VAL A 237 -5.54 2.22 -9.11
CA VAL A 237 -4.73 1.60 -8.04
C VAL A 237 -5.56 1.30 -6.80
N THR A 238 -6.53 2.16 -6.49
CA THR A 238 -7.40 2.08 -5.30
C THR A 238 -8.64 1.22 -5.57
N VAL A 239 -8.43 0.01 -6.11
CA VAL A 239 -9.53 -0.96 -6.29
C VAL A 239 -9.79 -1.63 -4.93
N PRO A 240 -11.06 -1.74 -4.50
CA PRO A 240 -11.42 -2.50 -3.30
C PRO A 240 -10.84 -3.92 -3.31
N THR A 241 -10.42 -4.38 -2.14
CA THR A 241 -9.84 -5.72 -1.93
C THR A 241 -10.51 -6.43 -0.77
N GLN A 242 -10.30 -7.75 -0.67
CA GLN A 242 -10.70 -8.57 0.48
C GLN A 242 -12.18 -8.37 0.86
N ASP A 243 -12.47 -7.96 2.10
CA ASP A 243 -13.81 -7.85 2.66
C ASP A 243 -14.72 -6.89 1.89
N MET A 244 -14.15 -5.79 1.36
CA MET A 244 -14.93 -4.86 0.54
C MET A 244 -15.48 -5.54 -0.71
N VAL A 245 -14.66 -6.38 -1.36
CA VAL A 245 -15.09 -7.17 -2.53
C VAL A 245 -16.07 -8.24 -2.10
N MET A 246 -15.82 -8.95 -1.00
CA MET A 246 -16.72 -9.99 -0.50
C MET A 246 -18.12 -9.45 -0.19
N GLY A 247 -18.21 -8.27 0.44
CA GLY A 247 -19.49 -7.64 0.72
C GLY A 247 -20.23 -7.16 -0.53
N CYS A 248 -19.53 -6.56 -1.49
CA CYS A 248 -20.14 -6.17 -2.77
C CYS A 248 -20.59 -7.40 -3.58
N TYR A 249 -19.78 -8.46 -3.57
CA TYR A 249 -20.11 -9.72 -4.21
C TYR A 249 -21.37 -10.31 -3.58
N TYR A 250 -21.38 -10.52 -2.26
CA TYR A 250 -22.52 -11.04 -1.51
C TYR A 250 -23.79 -10.23 -1.80
N LEU A 251 -23.70 -8.90 -1.69
CA LEU A 251 -24.83 -8.00 -1.95
C LEU A 251 -25.43 -8.14 -3.35
N THR A 252 -24.63 -8.50 -4.37
CA THR A 252 -25.09 -8.53 -5.78
C THR A 252 -25.44 -9.93 -6.29
N ILE A 253 -25.36 -10.95 -5.43
CA ILE A 253 -25.83 -12.32 -5.73
C ILE A 253 -27.33 -12.29 -6.04
N ALA A 254 -27.72 -13.05 -7.04
CA ALA A 254 -29.11 -13.40 -7.30
C ALA A 254 -29.27 -14.90 -7.07
N LYS A 255 -30.29 -15.28 -6.30
CA LYS A 255 -30.56 -16.68 -5.94
C LYS A 255 -31.99 -17.03 -6.33
N ASP A 256 -32.14 -18.16 -7.02
CA ASP A 256 -33.45 -18.73 -7.33
C ASP A 256 -34.04 -19.39 -6.08
N GLY A 257 -35.34 -19.22 -5.86
CA GLY A 257 -36.08 -19.75 -4.72
C GLY A 257 -35.84 -19.01 -3.40
N ALA A 258 -35.27 -17.79 -3.43
CA ALA A 258 -35.06 -16.99 -2.21
C ALA A 258 -36.37 -16.42 -1.65
N LYS A 259 -36.44 -16.20 -0.34
CA LYS A 259 -37.66 -15.68 0.30
C LYS A 259 -38.04 -14.31 -0.29
N GLY A 260 -39.27 -14.21 -0.76
CA GLY A 260 -39.81 -12.98 -1.38
C GLY A 260 -39.61 -12.87 -2.88
N GLU A 261 -39.13 -13.92 -3.56
CA GLU A 261 -39.05 -13.95 -5.03
C GLU A 261 -40.41 -13.68 -5.70
N GLY A 262 -40.39 -12.87 -6.76
CA GLY A 262 -41.56 -12.49 -7.54
C GLY A 262 -42.46 -11.43 -6.89
N LYS A 263 -42.18 -11.01 -5.65
CA LYS A 263 -42.90 -9.90 -5.01
C LYS A 263 -42.70 -8.59 -5.78
N VAL A 264 -43.74 -7.77 -5.79
CA VAL A 264 -43.77 -6.47 -6.44
C VAL A 264 -43.88 -5.38 -5.38
N PHE A 265 -42.97 -4.43 -5.39
CA PHE A 265 -42.93 -3.31 -4.46
C PHE A 265 -43.20 -1.98 -5.17
N SER A 266 -43.90 -1.09 -4.47
CA SER A 266 -44.27 0.23 -4.95
C SER A 266 -43.11 1.24 -4.88
N THR A 267 -42.14 1.01 -3.98
CA THR A 267 -40.95 1.86 -3.75
C THR A 267 -39.76 1.02 -3.29
N VAL A 268 -38.55 1.58 -3.35
CA VAL A 268 -37.34 0.92 -2.83
C VAL A 268 -37.40 0.82 -1.31
N GLU A 269 -37.96 1.84 -0.66
CA GLU A 269 -38.13 1.93 0.79
C GLU A 269 -39.05 0.82 1.31
N GLU A 270 -40.12 0.50 0.59
CA GLU A 270 -41.00 -0.64 0.92
C GLU A 270 -40.26 -1.98 0.83
N ALA A 271 -39.41 -2.16 -0.18
CA ALA A 271 -38.59 -3.36 -0.31
C ALA A 271 -37.55 -3.48 0.83
N VAL A 272 -36.93 -2.36 1.24
CA VAL A 272 -36.04 -2.32 2.41
C VAL A 272 -36.79 -2.64 3.69
N MET A 273 -37.99 -2.09 3.89
CA MET A 273 -38.84 -2.42 5.02
C MET A 273 -39.20 -3.91 5.06
N ALA A 274 -39.56 -4.50 3.93
CA ALA A 274 -39.85 -5.93 3.84
C ALA A 274 -38.61 -6.79 4.16
N TYR A 275 -37.40 -6.33 3.82
CA TYR A 275 -36.16 -6.99 4.21
C TYR A 275 -35.88 -6.86 5.72
N ASP A 276 -36.11 -5.68 6.29
CA ASP A 276 -35.91 -5.45 7.73
C ASP A 276 -36.90 -6.27 8.59
N GLU A 277 -38.12 -6.49 8.12
CA GLU A 277 -39.12 -7.40 8.73
C GLU A 277 -38.84 -8.89 8.45
N GLY A 278 -37.81 -9.21 7.65
CA GLY A 278 -37.43 -10.58 7.30
C GLY A 278 -38.37 -11.25 6.30
N GLU A 279 -39.23 -10.51 5.61
CA GLU A 279 -40.18 -10.98 4.59
C GLU A 279 -39.60 -11.03 3.17
N LEU A 280 -38.36 -10.57 3.02
CA LEU A 280 -37.59 -10.54 1.77
C LEU A 280 -36.11 -10.80 2.05
N GLU A 281 -35.44 -11.57 1.19
CA GLU A 281 -33.98 -11.73 1.20
C GLU A 281 -33.29 -10.78 0.20
N LEU A 282 -32.03 -10.40 0.48
CA LEU A 282 -31.24 -9.51 -0.40
C LEU A 282 -31.09 -10.05 -1.83
N HIS A 283 -31.01 -11.38 -1.96
CA HIS A 283 -30.72 -12.06 -3.23
C HIS A 283 -31.99 -12.47 -3.99
N ALA A 284 -33.18 -12.20 -3.44
CA ALA A 284 -34.44 -12.52 -4.07
C ALA A 284 -34.69 -11.62 -5.29
N LYS A 285 -35.14 -12.23 -6.38
CA LYS A 285 -35.54 -11.54 -7.61
C LYS A 285 -36.91 -10.90 -7.39
N ILE A 286 -36.96 -9.58 -7.40
CA ILE A 286 -38.15 -8.78 -7.10
C ILE A 286 -38.43 -7.79 -8.23
N LYS A 287 -39.66 -7.28 -8.25
CA LYS A 287 -40.05 -6.18 -9.13
C LYS A 287 -40.24 -4.93 -8.30
N VAL A 288 -39.56 -3.84 -8.63
CA VAL A 288 -39.70 -2.58 -7.89
C VAL A 288 -40.06 -1.47 -8.85
N ARG A 289 -41.05 -0.66 -8.49
CA ARG A 289 -41.34 0.58 -9.23
C ARG A 289 -40.23 1.60 -8.92
N ARG A 290 -39.60 2.10 -9.99
CA ARG A 290 -38.59 3.15 -9.95
C ARG A 290 -39.15 4.40 -10.61
N SER A 291 -39.09 5.52 -9.89
CA SER A 291 -39.43 6.85 -10.40
C SER A 291 -38.14 7.62 -10.70
N LEU A 292 -38.05 8.20 -11.90
CA LEU A 292 -36.92 9.04 -12.31
C LEU A 292 -37.47 10.32 -12.96
N VAL A 293 -36.81 11.44 -12.68
CA VAL A 293 -37.06 12.70 -13.38
C VAL A 293 -36.20 12.72 -14.64
N ILE A 294 -36.84 12.60 -15.80
CA ILE A 294 -36.18 12.61 -17.11
C ILE A 294 -36.73 13.81 -17.88
N ASP A 295 -35.85 14.70 -18.31
CA ASP A 295 -36.21 15.94 -19.02
C ASP A 295 -37.23 16.83 -18.26
N GLY A 296 -37.17 16.82 -16.92
CA GLY A 296 -38.07 17.58 -16.06
C GLY A 296 -39.46 16.96 -15.84
N VAL A 297 -39.73 15.77 -16.40
CA VAL A 297 -40.97 15.02 -16.22
C VAL A 297 -40.70 13.78 -15.37
N GLU A 298 -41.50 13.58 -14.33
CA GLU A 298 -41.44 12.35 -13.53
C GLU A 298 -42.04 11.19 -14.34
N LYS A 299 -41.20 10.20 -14.63
CA LYS A 299 -41.61 8.97 -15.29
C LYS A 299 -41.36 7.80 -14.35
N THR A 300 -42.24 6.81 -14.41
CA THR A 300 -42.16 5.63 -13.53
C THR A 300 -42.19 4.35 -14.37
N ALA A 301 -41.38 3.37 -14.01
CA ALA A 301 -41.45 2.03 -14.59
C ALA A 301 -41.16 0.97 -13.53
N ILE A 302 -41.62 -0.25 -13.79
CA ILE A 302 -41.31 -1.42 -12.96
C ILE A 302 -40.04 -2.06 -13.52
N ILE A 303 -39.05 -2.28 -12.66
CA ILE A 303 -37.80 -2.96 -13.01
C ILE A 303 -37.71 -4.30 -12.29
N ASP A 304 -37.17 -5.30 -12.98
CA ASP A 304 -36.88 -6.61 -12.43
C ASP A 304 -35.39 -6.64 -12.02
N SER A 305 -35.09 -6.83 -10.73
CA SER A 305 -33.71 -6.99 -10.22
C SER A 305 -33.74 -7.65 -8.82
N THR A 306 -32.67 -7.54 -8.04
CA THR A 306 -32.64 -7.95 -6.63
C THR A 306 -32.54 -6.72 -5.72
N LEU A 307 -33.01 -6.84 -4.47
CA LEU A 307 -32.89 -5.75 -3.49
C LEU A 307 -31.43 -5.34 -3.31
N GLY A 308 -30.52 -6.31 -3.21
CA GLY A 308 -29.10 -6.03 -3.04
C GLY A 308 -28.48 -5.25 -4.20
N ARG A 309 -28.85 -5.56 -5.45
CA ARG A 309 -28.40 -4.78 -6.62
C ARG A 309 -28.98 -3.38 -6.66
N ILE A 310 -30.23 -3.19 -6.24
CA ILE A 310 -30.83 -1.86 -6.11
C ILE A 310 -30.05 -1.02 -5.09
N ILE A 311 -29.75 -1.58 -3.91
CA ILE A 311 -28.96 -0.91 -2.87
C ILE A 311 -27.55 -0.59 -3.38
N PHE A 312 -26.91 -1.49 -4.12
CA PHE A 312 -25.60 -1.24 -4.70
C PHE A 312 -25.63 -0.10 -5.72
N ASN A 313 -26.67 -0.01 -6.54
CA ASN A 313 -26.80 1.04 -7.55
C ASN A 313 -27.13 2.43 -6.98
N ASP A 314 -27.68 2.51 -5.76
CA ASP A 314 -27.94 3.80 -5.10
C ASP A 314 -26.65 4.62 -4.87
N ILE A 315 -25.53 3.95 -4.61
CA ILE A 315 -24.23 4.62 -4.42
C ILE A 315 -23.43 4.83 -5.71
N ILE A 316 -23.85 4.20 -6.81
CA ILE A 316 -23.15 4.22 -8.10
C ILE A 316 -23.85 5.19 -9.06
N PRO A 317 -23.12 6.10 -9.73
CA PRO A 317 -23.69 6.97 -10.76
C PRO A 317 -24.42 6.16 -11.85
N GLN A 318 -25.60 6.63 -12.27
CA GLN A 318 -26.47 5.90 -13.19
C GLN A 318 -26.21 6.23 -14.68
N ASP A 319 -24.99 6.68 -14.99
CA ASP A 319 -24.55 7.20 -16.30
C ASP A 319 -23.15 6.67 -16.70
N LEU A 320 -22.75 5.52 -16.16
CA LEU A 320 -21.44 4.89 -16.44
C LEU A 320 -21.37 4.16 -17.81
N GLY A 321 -22.47 4.20 -18.58
CA GLY A 321 -22.54 3.62 -19.92
C GLY A 321 -22.49 2.09 -19.96
N TYR A 322 -22.94 1.40 -18.90
CA TYR A 322 -23.19 -0.04 -18.98
C TYR A 322 -24.52 -0.30 -19.69
N VAL A 323 -25.50 0.56 -19.41
CA VAL A 323 -26.79 0.59 -20.08
C VAL A 323 -26.79 1.73 -21.08
N ASP A 324 -27.13 1.43 -22.33
CA ASP A 324 -27.36 2.46 -23.35
C ASP A 324 -28.70 3.16 -23.07
N ARG A 325 -28.61 4.38 -22.53
CA ARG A 325 -29.76 5.22 -22.17
C ARG A 325 -30.39 5.93 -23.38
N SER A 326 -29.81 5.84 -24.58
CA SER A 326 -30.44 6.37 -25.80
C SER A 326 -31.71 5.61 -26.18
N LEU A 327 -31.80 4.33 -25.78
CA LEU A 327 -32.98 3.49 -26.00
C LEU A 327 -34.03 3.74 -24.91
N PRO A 328 -35.29 4.07 -25.26
CA PRO A 328 -36.35 4.35 -24.29
C PRO A 328 -36.61 3.21 -23.28
N GLU A 329 -36.47 1.97 -23.71
CA GLU A 329 -36.64 0.75 -22.90
C GLU A 329 -35.58 0.57 -21.79
N ASN A 330 -34.44 1.25 -21.93
CA ASN A 330 -33.32 1.15 -21.02
C ASN A 330 -33.30 2.27 -19.98
N GLN A 331 -34.20 3.26 -20.07
CA GLN A 331 -34.20 4.46 -19.21
C GLN A 331 -34.25 4.12 -17.71
N PHE A 332 -34.89 3.02 -17.32
CA PHE A 332 -35.09 2.67 -15.90
C PHE A 332 -34.16 1.57 -15.38
N LYS A 333 -33.45 0.86 -16.27
CA LYS A 333 -32.55 -0.24 -15.89
C LYS A 333 -31.46 0.23 -14.92
N LEU A 334 -30.95 -0.67 -14.10
CA LEU A 334 -29.82 -0.38 -13.22
C LEU A 334 -28.52 -0.40 -14.04
N GLU A 335 -27.57 0.48 -13.74
CA GLU A 335 -26.27 0.44 -14.43
C GLU A 335 -25.47 -0.82 -14.09
N CYS A 336 -25.52 -1.25 -12.84
CA CYS A 336 -24.80 -2.42 -12.35
C CYS A 336 -25.79 -3.53 -11.98
N ASP A 337 -26.40 -4.18 -12.98
CA ASP A 337 -27.29 -5.34 -12.80
C ASP A 337 -26.57 -6.68 -13.04
N PHE A 338 -25.39 -6.83 -12.46
CA PHE A 338 -24.56 -8.03 -12.57
C PHE A 338 -23.81 -8.27 -11.25
N LEU A 339 -23.21 -9.46 -11.14
CA LEU A 339 -22.41 -9.83 -9.97
C LEU A 339 -21.14 -8.98 -9.89
N ALA A 340 -21.02 -8.17 -8.83
CA ALA A 340 -19.92 -7.24 -8.64
C ALA A 340 -18.73 -7.91 -7.94
N GLY A 341 -17.86 -8.55 -8.72
CA GLY A 341 -16.57 -9.06 -8.26
C GLY A 341 -15.45 -8.02 -8.32
N LYS A 342 -14.21 -8.45 -8.03
CA LYS A 342 -13.02 -7.58 -8.05
C LYS A 342 -12.77 -6.95 -9.43
N LYS A 343 -12.97 -7.72 -10.50
CA LYS A 343 -12.73 -7.25 -11.88
C LYS A 343 -13.76 -6.18 -12.24
N GLU A 344 -15.02 -6.48 -11.95
CA GLU A 344 -16.16 -5.62 -12.24
C GLU A 344 -16.06 -4.31 -11.48
N LEU A 345 -15.73 -4.34 -10.18
CA LEU A 345 -15.47 -3.13 -9.38
C LEU A 345 -14.33 -2.29 -9.97
N GLY A 346 -13.26 -2.92 -10.46
CA GLY A 346 -12.17 -2.21 -11.15
C GLY A 346 -12.65 -1.44 -12.38
N VAL A 347 -13.50 -2.06 -13.21
CA VAL A 347 -14.07 -1.43 -14.42
C VAL A 347 -15.08 -0.33 -14.06
N ILE A 348 -15.89 -0.54 -13.02
CA ILE A 348 -16.82 0.48 -12.51
C ILE A 348 -16.04 1.74 -12.11
N ILE A 349 -14.96 1.58 -11.33
CA ILE A 349 -14.12 2.70 -10.90
C ILE A 349 -13.46 3.39 -12.09
N GLU A 350 -12.93 2.64 -13.06
CA GLU A 350 -12.32 3.20 -14.27
C GLU A 350 -13.32 4.08 -15.05
N ARG A 351 -14.57 3.61 -15.19
CA ARG A 351 -15.65 4.37 -15.84
C ARG A 351 -16.04 5.59 -15.02
N CYS A 352 -16.14 5.49 -13.69
CA CYS A 352 -16.39 6.64 -12.81
C CYS A 352 -15.33 7.73 -12.99
N VAL A 353 -14.04 7.36 -13.02
CA VAL A 353 -12.95 8.33 -13.23
C VAL A 353 -13.10 9.02 -14.59
N ARG A 354 -13.48 8.28 -15.63
CA ARG A 354 -13.62 8.81 -16.99
C ARG A 354 -14.82 9.75 -17.14
N THR A 355 -15.96 9.45 -16.52
CA THR A 355 -17.20 10.21 -16.67
C THR A 355 -17.27 11.40 -15.70
N HIS A 356 -16.97 11.17 -14.42
CA HIS A 356 -17.16 12.13 -13.33
C HIS A 356 -15.86 12.75 -12.79
N GLY A 357 -14.71 12.25 -13.24
CA GLY A 357 -13.41 12.69 -12.76
C GLY A 357 -13.02 12.09 -11.40
N ILE A 358 -11.92 12.58 -10.86
CA ILE A 358 -11.23 11.97 -9.72
C ILE A 358 -11.95 12.26 -8.39
N THR A 359 -12.44 13.48 -8.19
CA THR A 359 -13.05 13.92 -6.93
C THR A 359 -14.32 13.14 -6.60
N GLU A 360 -15.26 13.07 -7.53
CA GLU A 360 -16.50 12.29 -7.35
C GLU A 360 -16.20 10.80 -7.18
N THR A 361 -15.22 10.27 -7.93
CA THR A 361 -14.81 8.87 -7.78
C THR A 361 -14.25 8.59 -6.38
N ALA A 362 -13.50 9.49 -5.77
CA ALA A 362 -13.01 9.32 -4.40
C ALA A 362 -14.16 9.20 -3.39
N ILE A 363 -15.23 9.99 -3.56
CA ILE A 363 -16.45 9.92 -2.72
C ILE A 363 -17.16 8.59 -2.93
N ILE A 364 -17.30 8.14 -4.18
CA ILE A 364 -17.92 6.85 -4.52
C ILE A 364 -17.11 5.69 -3.93
N LEU A 365 -15.77 5.75 -3.98
CA LEU A 365 -14.88 4.75 -3.39
C LEU A 365 -15.10 4.62 -1.87
N ASP A 366 -15.26 5.74 -1.16
CA ASP A 366 -15.57 5.73 0.27
C ASP A 366 -16.94 5.09 0.55
N LYS A 367 -17.95 5.33 -0.30
CA LYS A 367 -19.27 4.69 -0.21
C LYS A 367 -19.19 3.19 -0.48
N ILE A 368 -18.48 2.76 -1.54
CA ILE A 368 -18.26 1.34 -1.88
C ILE A 368 -17.55 0.63 -0.73
N LYS A 369 -16.52 1.23 -0.14
CA LYS A 369 -15.83 0.70 1.03
C LYS A 369 -16.80 0.48 2.19
N ALA A 370 -17.58 1.51 2.56
CA ALA A 370 -18.52 1.42 3.67
C ALA A 370 -19.60 0.36 3.44
N LEU A 371 -20.14 0.30 2.22
CA LEU A 371 -21.13 -0.69 1.81
C LEU A 371 -20.56 -2.11 1.86
N GLY A 372 -19.36 -2.30 1.29
CA GLY A 372 -18.65 -3.57 1.26
C GLY A 372 -18.39 -4.11 2.67
N TYR A 373 -17.88 -3.28 3.60
CA TYR A 373 -17.69 -3.74 4.98
C TYR A 373 -19.01 -4.11 5.66
N ARG A 374 -20.05 -3.27 5.52
CA ARG A 374 -21.36 -3.53 6.14
C ARG A 374 -21.96 -4.86 5.71
N TYR A 375 -21.97 -5.14 4.40
CA TYR A 375 -22.56 -6.36 3.87
C TYR A 375 -21.65 -7.58 3.97
N SER A 376 -20.33 -7.40 4.03
CA SER A 376 -19.41 -8.48 4.38
C SER A 376 -19.65 -8.99 5.80
N THR A 377 -19.84 -8.09 6.77
CA THR A 377 -20.19 -8.48 8.15
C THR A 377 -21.56 -9.15 8.24
N ARG A 378 -22.57 -8.62 7.54
CA ARG A 378 -23.91 -9.24 7.50
C ARG A 378 -23.92 -10.61 6.81
N GLY A 379 -23.05 -10.82 5.83
CA GLY A 379 -22.94 -12.11 5.14
C GLY A 379 -22.46 -13.25 6.02
N GLY A 380 -21.83 -12.96 7.17
CA GLY A 380 -21.43 -13.97 8.15
C GLY A 380 -20.47 -15.03 7.58
N ILE A 381 -19.63 -14.64 6.62
CA ILE A 381 -18.74 -15.57 5.93
C ILE A 381 -17.72 -16.11 6.94
N SER A 382 -17.64 -17.44 7.02
CA SER A 382 -16.71 -18.18 7.87
C SER A 382 -16.10 -19.31 7.06
N ILE A 383 -15.00 -19.87 7.57
CA ILE A 383 -14.37 -21.07 7.01
C ILE A 383 -14.28 -22.14 8.09
N GLY A 384 -14.80 -23.33 7.78
CA GLY A 384 -14.73 -24.53 8.60
C GLY A 384 -14.11 -25.69 7.84
N ILE A 385 -13.81 -26.77 8.57
CA ILE A 385 -13.27 -27.99 7.95
C ILE A 385 -14.28 -28.66 7.01
N PHE A 386 -15.58 -28.42 7.23
CA PHE A 386 -16.68 -28.98 6.44
C PHE A 386 -16.84 -28.29 5.08
N ASP A 387 -16.34 -27.06 4.92
CA ASP A 387 -16.36 -26.34 3.64
C ASP A 387 -15.30 -26.90 2.67
N MET A 388 -14.34 -27.69 3.19
CA MET A 388 -13.29 -28.35 2.41
C MET A 388 -13.79 -29.71 1.88
N ILE A 389 -14.58 -29.66 0.81
CA ILE A 389 -15.09 -30.87 0.14
C ILE A 389 -13.91 -31.59 -0.53
N VAL A 390 -13.63 -32.82 -0.10
CA VAL A 390 -12.62 -33.69 -0.73
C VAL A 390 -13.31 -34.54 -1.80
N PRO A 391 -12.91 -34.46 -3.09
CA PRO A 391 -13.54 -35.24 -4.14
C PRO A 391 -13.32 -36.73 -3.95
N ASP A 392 -14.39 -37.53 -4.05
CA ASP A 392 -14.32 -38.99 -3.89
C ASP A 392 -13.40 -39.66 -4.92
N VAL A 393 -13.29 -39.05 -6.11
CA VAL A 393 -12.44 -39.51 -7.21
C VAL A 393 -10.93 -39.44 -6.91
N LYS A 394 -10.53 -38.70 -5.85
CA LYS A 394 -9.11 -38.50 -5.48
C LYS A 394 -8.38 -39.82 -5.28
N LYS A 395 -8.95 -40.76 -4.51
CA LYS A 395 -8.29 -42.05 -4.20
C LYS A 395 -8.04 -42.87 -5.47
N LYS A 396 -9.06 -42.99 -6.32
CA LYS A 396 -9.00 -43.73 -7.58
C LYS A 396 -7.90 -43.19 -8.50
N HIS A 397 -7.83 -41.87 -8.69
CA HIS A 397 -6.82 -41.26 -9.56
C HIS A 397 -5.39 -41.37 -9.02
N ILE A 398 -5.20 -41.40 -7.69
CA ILE A 398 -3.89 -41.66 -7.09
C ILE A 398 -3.47 -43.11 -7.34
N GLU A 399 -4.35 -44.08 -7.10
CA GLU A 399 -4.07 -45.50 -7.36
C GLU A 399 -3.72 -45.77 -8.84
N GLU A 400 -4.47 -45.16 -9.77
CA GLU A 400 -4.18 -45.24 -11.21
C GLU A 400 -2.83 -44.62 -11.58
N ALA A 401 -2.44 -43.52 -10.92
CA ALA A 401 -1.16 -42.86 -11.13
C ALA A 401 0.00 -43.71 -10.61
N GLU A 402 -0.13 -44.26 -9.41
CA GLU A 402 0.86 -45.16 -8.80
C GLU A 402 1.09 -46.41 -9.66
N ALA A 403 0.02 -47.01 -10.18
CA ALA A 403 0.12 -48.16 -11.09
C ALA A 403 0.90 -47.82 -12.39
N LYS A 404 0.65 -46.63 -12.98
CA LYS A 404 1.37 -46.16 -14.18
C LYS A 404 2.85 -45.86 -13.87
N VAL A 405 3.14 -45.28 -12.71
CA VAL A 405 4.52 -45.02 -12.27
C VAL A 405 5.28 -46.32 -12.05
N GLU A 406 4.66 -47.32 -11.42
CA GLU A 406 5.26 -48.63 -11.21
C GLU A 406 5.52 -49.35 -12.55
N PHE A 407 4.63 -49.21 -13.53
CA PHE A 407 4.87 -49.69 -14.88
C PHE A 407 6.13 -49.06 -15.51
N ILE A 408 6.27 -47.73 -15.42
CA ILE A 408 7.45 -47.01 -15.94
C ILE A 408 8.73 -47.42 -15.21
N ARG A 409 8.65 -47.63 -13.89
CA ARG A 409 9.78 -48.11 -13.10
C ARG A 409 10.25 -49.47 -13.57
N LYS A 410 9.32 -50.40 -13.86
CA LYS A 410 9.63 -51.72 -14.43
C LYS A 410 10.25 -51.62 -15.84
N GLN A 411 9.77 -50.70 -16.69
CA GLN A 411 10.36 -50.47 -18.02
C GLN A 411 11.81 -49.96 -17.91
N HIS A 412 12.07 -49.04 -16.99
CA HIS A 412 13.42 -48.55 -16.70
C HIS A 412 14.35 -49.66 -16.17
N GLN A 413 13.87 -50.49 -15.23
CA GLN A 413 14.64 -51.64 -14.72
C GLN A 413 15.00 -52.66 -15.81
N ARG A 414 14.17 -52.78 -16.85
CA ARG A 414 14.43 -53.64 -18.02
C ARG A 414 15.34 -52.99 -19.07
N GLY A 415 15.85 -51.78 -18.82
CA GLY A 415 16.72 -51.04 -19.73
C GLY A 415 16.02 -50.44 -20.95
N LEU A 416 14.69 -50.41 -20.97
CA LEU A 416 13.89 -49.90 -22.10
C LEU A 416 13.70 -48.37 -22.05
N LEU A 417 14.08 -47.74 -20.94
CA LEU A 417 13.95 -46.31 -20.73
C LEU A 417 15.23 -45.77 -20.08
N ASN A 418 15.69 -44.60 -20.52
CA ASN A 418 16.77 -43.87 -19.86
C ASN A 418 16.23 -43.12 -18.64
N GLU A 419 17.11 -42.79 -17.68
CA GLU A 419 16.73 -42.13 -16.42
C GLU A 419 16.03 -40.78 -16.64
N ASP A 420 16.48 -39.98 -17.62
CA ASP A 420 15.83 -38.71 -17.98
C ASP A 420 14.42 -38.92 -18.56
N GLY A 421 14.23 -39.97 -19.36
CA GLY A 421 12.92 -40.37 -19.88
C GLY A 421 11.98 -40.86 -18.77
N ARG A 422 12.51 -41.62 -17.81
CA ARG A 422 11.78 -42.10 -16.62
C ARG A 422 11.30 -40.92 -15.79
N TYR A 423 12.21 -40.00 -15.47
CA TYR A 423 11.91 -38.81 -14.68
C TYR A 423 10.82 -37.96 -15.34
N LYS A 424 10.98 -37.63 -16.63
CA LYS A 424 9.98 -36.84 -17.37
C LYS A 424 8.60 -37.51 -17.38
N ALA A 425 8.54 -38.82 -17.63
CA ALA A 425 7.27 -39.54 -17.71
C ALA A 425 6.57 -39.67 -16.35
N VAL A 426 7.33 -39.87 -15.26
CA VAL A 426 6.77 -39.86 -13.89
C VAL A 426 6.23 -38.48 -13.52
N VAL A 427 6.98 -37.41 -13.82
CA VAL A 427 6.53 -36.02 -13.59
C VAL A 427 5.27 -35.73 -14.40
N GLU A 428 5.20 -36.16 -15.66
CA GLU A 428 4.02 -35.96 -16.51
C GLU A 428 2.77 -36.67 -15.97
N ILE A 429 2.91 -37.90 -15.47
CA ILE A 429 1.80 -38.64 -14.84
C ILE A 429 1.29 -37.87 -13.61
N TRP A 430 2.17 -37.49 -12.68
CA TRP A 430 1.75 -36.77 -11.48
C TRP A 430 1.16 -35.41 -11.78
N ARG A 431 1.68 -34.69 -12.79
CA ARG A 431 1.09 -33.43 -13.26
C ARG A 431 -0.33 -33.64 -13.78
N LYS A 432 -0.54 -34.60 -14.70
CA LYS A 432 -1.87 -34.93 -15.25
C LYS A 432 -2.86 -35.34 -14.16
N THR A 433 -2.42 -36.15 -13.20
CA THR A 433 -3.25 -36.56 -12.05
C THR A 433 -3.64 -35.37 -11.18
N THR A 434 -2.69 -34.46 -10.91
CA THR A 434 -2.95 -33.23 -10.14
C THR A 434 -3.95 -32.34 -10.85
N ASP A 435 -3.80 -32.14 -12.17
CA ASP A 435 -4.73 -31.35 -12.98
C ASP A 435 -6.14 -31.97 -12.96
N THR A 436 -6.24 -33.30 -13.10
CA THR A 436 -7.52 -34.02 -13.09
C THR A 436 -8.23 -33.91 -11.74
N ILE A 437 -7.50 -34.07 -10.63
CA ILE A 437 -8.05 -33.90 -9.28
C ILE A 437 -8.47 -32.44 -9.05
N THR A 438 -7.71 -31.48 -9.58
CA THR A 438 -8.04 -30.05 -9.47
C THR A 438 -9.33 -29.72 -10.21
N GLU A 439 -9.54 -30.24 -11.42
CA GLU A 439 -10.79 -30.05 -12.15
C GLU A 439 -11.98 -30.73 -11.47
N ALA A 440 -11.79 -31.93 -10.93
CA ALA A 440 -12.82 -32.60 -10.12
C ALA A 440 -13.20 -31.79 -8.88
N LEU A 441 -12.22 -31.20 -8.19
CA LEU A 441 -12.44 -30.32 -7.04
C LEU A 441 -13.23 -29.06 -7.43
N LYS A 442 -12.86 -28.40 -8.52
CA LYS A 442 -13.59 -27.22 -9.02
C LYS A 442 -15.05 -27.55 -9.33
N ALA A 443 -15.29 -28.68 -10.01
CA ALA A 443 -16.64 -29.11 -10.34
C ALA A 443 -17.49 -29.40 -9.08
N SER A 444 -16.90 -30.01 -8.05
CA SER A 444 -17.60 -30.28 -6.79
C SER A 444 -17.93 -29.04 -5.96
N LEU A 445 -17.18 -27.95 -6.13
CA LEU A 445 -17.39 -26.68 -5.42
C LEU A 445 -18.29 -25.68 -6.17
N SER A 446 -18.54 -25.92 -7.46
CA SER A 446 -19.41 -25.08 -8.31
C SER A 446 -20.89 -25.48 -8.29
N GLN A 447 -21.22 -26.56 -7.58
CA GLN A 447 -22.59 -26.95 -7.22
C GLN A 447 -22.97 -26.27 -5.90
#